data_AF-A0A1Y1QCM3-F1
#
_entry.id   AF-A0A1Y1QCM3-F1
#
_cell.length_a   1.000
_cell.length_b   1.000
_cell.length_c   1.000
_cell.angle_alpha   90.00
_cell.angle_beta   90.00
_cell.angle_gamma   90.00
#
_symmetry.space_group_name_H-M   'P 1'
#
loop_
_entity.id
_entity.type
_entity.pdbx_description
1 polymer ?
#
loop_
_entity_poly.entity_id
_entity_poly.type
_entity_poly.pdbx_seq_one_letter_code
_entity_poly.pdbx_strand_id
1 'polypeptide(L)' 'GAPNWAKTDGIVTIYVPNEPPLEIRLTEGGNSLGMCAVVLLENVNGALQVNREVRYFKGHQEMDQTYRWGLNWRSGSK' A
#
# COMPACT_ATOMS: atom_id res chain seq x y z
N GLY A 1 7.40 11.35 -8.23
CA GLY A 1 7.43 10.38 -7.13
C GLY A 1 8.82 10.35 -6.57
N ALA A 2 8.99 10.26 -5.25
CA ALA A 2 10.29 10.05 -4.65
C ALA A 2 10.74 8.61 -4.97
N PRO A 3 11.82 8.39 -5.72
CA PRO A 3 12.26 7.05 -6.12
C PRO A 3 12.90 6.26 -4.97
N ASN A 4 13.01 6.85 -3.77
CA ASN A 4 13.69 6.26 -2.64
C ASN A 4 12.91 6.50 -1.34
N TRP A 5 12.18 5.48 -0.90
CA TRP A 5 11.38 5.51 0.33
C TRP A 5 12.25 5.68 1.59
N ALA A 6 13.49 5.18 1.59
CA ALA A 6 14.42 5.32 2.73
C ALA A 6 14.83 6.77 3.01
N LYS A 7 14.89 7.63 1.97
CA LYS A 7 15.13 9.06 2.17
C LYS A 7 13.91 9.83 2.67
N THR A 8 12.73 9.22 2.62
CA THR A 8 11.47 9.92 2.88
C THR A 8 11.04 9.83 4.34
N ASP A 9 11.60 8.88 5.12
CA ASP A 9 11.21 8.58 6.52
C ASP A 9 9.68 8.60 6.71
N GLY A 10 8.99 7.98 5.74
CA GLY A 10 7.54 8.06 5.66
C GLY A 10 6.89 7.19 6.73
N ILE A 11 6.01 7.80 7.53
CA ILE A 11 5.14 7.08 8.46
C ILE A 11 3.70 7.22 7.96
N VAL A 12 3.03 6.09 7.79
CA VAL A 12 1.58 6.03 7.55
C VAL A 12 0.91 5.62 8.85
N THR A 13 0.00 6.46 9.34
CA THR A 13 -0.81 6.15 10.53
C THR A 13 -2.26 5.96 10.11
N ILE A 14 -2.86 4.85 10.53
CA ILE A 14 -4.24 4.49 10.22
C ILE A 14 -5.07 4.54 11.49
N TYR A 15 -6.20 5.23 11.42
CA TYR A 15 -7.15 5.38 12.52
C TYR A 15 -8.41 4.60 12.17
N VAL A 16 -8.77 3.63 13.01
CA VAL A 16 -10.01 2.85 12.91
C VAL A 16 -10.82 3.11 14.17
N PRO A 17 -12.15 3.34 14.07
CA PRO A 17 -12.98 3.58 15.24
C PRO A 17 -12.86 2.47 16.28
N ASN A 18 -12.65 2.84 17.54
CA ASN A 18 -12.50 1.92 18.69
C ASN A 18 -11.25 1.03 18.69
N GLU A 19 -10.30 1.26 17.78
CA GLU A 19 -9.02 0.54 17.72
C GLU A 19 -7.85 1.50 17.96
N PRO A 20 -6.72 1.04 18.53
CA PRO A 20 -5.52 1.85 18.63
C PRO A 20 -4.99 2.21 17.23
N PRO A 21 -4.34 3.38 17.07
CA PRO A 21 -3.73 3.77 15.79
C PRO A 21 -2.70 2.74 15.34
N LEU A 22 -2.74 2.41 14.04
CA LEU A 22 -1.77 1.52 13.42
C LEU A 22 -0.70 2.36 12.71
N GLU A 23 0.52 2.32 13.22
CA GLU A 23 1.67 2.99 12.60
C GLU A 23 2.46 2.04 11.69
N ILE A 24 2.75 2.52 10.48
CA ILE A 24 3.45 1.78 9.45
C ILE A 24 4.59 2.65 8.94
N ARG A 25 5.81 2.25 9.30
CA ARG A 25 7.02 2.85 8.76
C ARG A 25 7.29 2.30 7.37
N LEU A 26 7.41 3.19 6.40
CA LEU A 26 7.80 2.85 5.04
C LEU A 26 9.31 2.56 5.04
N THR A 27 9.67 1.28 5.09
CA THR A 27 11.06 0.81 5.01
C THR A 27 11.48 0.61 3.54
N GLU A 28 12.68 0.12 3.25
CA GLU A 28 13.07 -0.17 1.87
C GLU A 28 12.31 -1.38 1.30
N GLY A 29 11.69 -1.21 0.14
CA GLY A 29 11.76 -2.21 -0.93
C GLY A 29 12.79 -1.69 -1.92
N GLY A 30 13.75 -2.52 -2.33
CA GLY A 30 14.94 -2.08 -3.07
C GLY A 30 14.67 -1.10 -4.22
N ASN A 31 15.68 -0.31 -4.59
CA ASN A 31 15.67 0.86 -5.50
C ASN A 31 14.80 0.81 -6.78
N SER A 32 14.31 -0.37 -7.21
CA SER A 32 13.42 -0.56 -8.36
C SER A 32 11.92 -0.66 -8.03
N LEU A 33 11.51 -0.59 -6.76
CA LEU A 33 10.11 -0.78 -6.35
C LEU A 33 9.46 0.56 -5.94
N GLY A 34 8.97 1.29 -6.93
CA GLY A 34 8.40 2.63 -6.77
C GLY A 34 6.98 2.68 -6.16
N MET A 35 6.38 1.52 -5.89
CA MET A 35 5.03 1.40 -5.33
C MET A 35 5.06 0.60 -4.03
N CYS A 36 4.27 1.04 -3.03
CA CYS A 36 4.15 0.38 -1.74
C CYS A 36 2.66 0.22 -1.37
N ALA A 37 2.27 -0.99 -0.98
CA ALA A 37 0.99 -1.25 -0.30
C ALA A 37 1.23 -1.31 1.22
N VAL A 38 0.45 -0.52 1.96
CA VAL A 38 0.59 -0.31 3.41
C VAL A 38 -0.53 -0.95 4.22
N VAL A 39 -1.73 -1.06 3.66
CA VAL A 39 -2.85 -1.74 4.31
C VAL A 39 -3.74 -2.33 3.23
N LEU A 40 -4.28 -3.49 3.53
CA LEU A 40 -5.37 -4.09 2.78
C LEU A 40 -6.63 -4.03 3.65
N LEU A 41 -7.68 -3.40 3.10
CA LEU A 41 -8.99 -3.30 3.72
C LEU A 41 -9.94 -4.23 3.00
N GLU A 42 -10.50 -5.20 3.71
CA GLU A 42 -11.37 -6.22 3.12
C GLU A 42 -12.71 -6.23 3.85
N ASN A 43 -13.80 -6.34 3.09
CA ASN A 43 -15.10 -6.63 3.66
C ASN A 43 -15.32 -8.14 3.67
N VAL A 44 -15.27 -8.74 4.84
CA VAL A 44 -15.50 -10.17 5.05
C VAL A 44 -16.81 -10.32 5.82
N ASN A 45 -17.85 -10.83 5.15
CA ASN A 45 -19.18 -11.06 5.73
C ASN A 45 -19.82 -9.81 6.38
N GLY A 46 -19.59 -8.62 5.80
CA GLY A 46 -20.12 -7.36 6.34
C GLY A 46 -19.23 -6.71 7.40
N ALA A 47 -18.14 -7.36 7.82
CA ALA A 47 -17.16 -6.80 8.73
C ALA A 47 -15.93 -6.28 7.96
N LEU A 48 -15.44 -5.10 8.34
CA LEU A 48 -14.19 -4.56 7.81
C LEU A 48 -13.01 -5.26 8.52
N GLN A 49 -12.24 -6.02 7.77
CA GLN A 49 -10.96 -6.57 8.19
C GLN A 49 -9.83 -5.64 7.72
N VAL A 50 -8.93 -5.30 8.64
CA VAL A 50 -7.77 -4.45 8.39
C VAL A 50 -6.51 -5.30 8.48
N ASN A 51 -5.84 -5.51 7.35
CA ASN A 51 -4.61 -6.28 7.26
C ASN A 51 -3.43 -5.33 7.02
N ARG A 52 -2.48 -5.30 7.95
CA ARG A 52 -1.25 -4.51 7.80
C ARG A 52 -0.39 -5.10 6.69
N GLU A 53 -0.05 -4.29 5.69
CA GLU A 53 0.82 -4.68 4.58
C GLU A 53 2.08 -3.81 4.59
N VAL A 54 3.23 -4.38 4.23
CA VAL A 54 4.42 -3.60 3.88
C VAL A 54 5.05 -4.29 2.69
N ARG A 55 4.39 -4.13 1.53
CA ARG A 55 4.76 -4.83 0.30
C ARG A 55 5.08 -3.85 -0.80
N TYR A 56 6.18 -4.09 -1.50
CA TYR A 56 6.68 -3.21 -2.54
C TYR A 56 6.53 -3.86 -3.91
N PHE A 57 6.19 -3.04 -4.89
CA PHE A 57 5.90 -3.45 -6.27
C PHE A 57 6.62 -2.53 -7.25
N LYS A 58 6.86 -3.02 -8.46
CA LYS A 58 7.41 -2.20 -9.55
C LYS A 58 6.40 -1.19 -10.07
N GLY A 59 5.10 -1.48 -9.96
CA GLY A 59 4.04 -0.57 -10.38
C GLY A 59 2.63 -1.12 -10.19
N HIS A 60 1.65 -0.29 -10.56
CA HIS A 60 0.22 -0.50 -10.27
C HIS A 60 -0.31 -1.85 -10.75
N GLN A 61 0.11 -2.28 -11.94
CA GLN A 61 -0.34 -3.54 -12.52
C GLN A 61 0.12 -4.77 -11.74
N GLU A 62 1.35 -4.78 -11.22
CA GLU A 62 1.87 -5.90 -10.42
C GLU A 62 1.16 -6.01 -9.06
N MET A 63 0.88 -4.86 -8.44
CA MET A 63 0.10 -4.80 -7.21
C MET A 63 -1.33 -5.32 -7.43
N ASP A 64 -2.00 -4.88 -8.49
CA ASP A 64 -3.34 -5.34 -8.83
C ASP A 64 -3.41 -6.85 -9.13
N GLN A 65 -2.41 -7.41 -9.81
CA GLN A 65 -2.32 -8.86 -10.01
C GLN A 65 -2.17 -9.63 -8.69
N THR A 66 -1.43 -9.06 -7.74
CA THR A 66 -1.21 -9.67 -6.43
C THR A 66 -2.49 -9.70 -5.59
N TYR A 67 -3.23 -8.60 -5.56
CA TYR A 67 -4.47 -8.48 -4.78
C TYR A 67 -5.74 -8.85 -5.57
N ARG A 68 -5.60 -9.12 -6.87
CA ARG A 68 -6.66 -9.58 -7.78
C ARG A 68 -7.87 -8.65 -7.86
N TRP A 69 -7.67 -7.33 -7.82
CA TRP A 69 -8.78 -6.39 -7.96
C TRP A 69 -9.32 -6.33 -9.39
N GLY A 70 -8.51 -6.69 -10.39
CA GLY A 70 -8.94 -6.75 -11.79
C GLY A 70 -9.09 -5.36 -12.42
N LEU A 71 -8.31 -4.39 -11.95
CA LEU A 71 -8.36 -3.02 -12.42
C LEU A 71 -7.66 -2.85 -13.78
N ASN A 72 -8.24 -2.02 -14.64
CA ASN A 72 -7.66 -1.71 -15.95
C ASN A 72 -6.73 -0.50 -15.85
N TRP A 73 -5.45 -0.73 -15.62
CA TRP A 73 -4.42 0.32 -15.52
C TRP A 73 -4.01 0.86 -16.89
N ARG A 74 -3.92 2.19 -17.02
CA ARG A 74 -3.35 2.88 -18.19
C ARG A 74 -2.53 4.09 -17.75
N SER A 75 -1.51 4.44 -18.53
CA SER A 75 -0.73 5.66 -18.31
C SER A 75 -1.60 6.90 -18.47
N GLY A 76 -1.59 7.78 -17.48
CA GLY A 76 -2.17 9.11 -17.57
C GLY A 76 -1.17 10.15 -18.06
N SER A 77 -1.65 11.22 -18.68
CA SER A 77 -0.88 12.43 -18.98
C SER A 77 -1.49 13.61 -18.25
N LYS A 78 -0.67 14.60 -17.87
CA LYS A 78 -1.09 15.84 -17.21
C LYS A 78 -1.05 17.00 -18.19
#